data_AF-A0A941P779-F1
#
_entry.id   AF-A0A941P779-F1
#
_cell.length_a   1.000
_cell.length_b   1.000
_cell.length_c   1.000
_cell.angle_alpha   90.00
_cell.angle_beta   90.00
_cell.angle_gamma   90.00
#
_symmetry.space_group_name_H-M   'P 1'
#
loop_
_entity.id
_entity.type
_entity.pdbx_description
1 polymer ?
#
loop_
_entity_poly.entity_id
_entity_poly.type
_entity_poly.pdbx_seq_one_letter_code
_entity_poly.pdbx_strand_id
1 'polypeptide(L)'
;TSNEQRATSNEQRATSNDAALRAHAIAIAETAHRLDQLRTHWLNPPEWTVHVPEVIPLGMDHSPYPDRIEPRAGLSEADAKALRERTLTRLYNQHPAWLAQAHEALDAAVAAAYGWADYSPETPDDEILRRLLALNLARAAR
;
A
#
# COMPACT_ATOMS: atom_id res chain seq x y z
N THR A 1 34.53 30.79 11.60
CA THR A 1 34.11 29.86 12.67
C THR A 1 32.61 29.85 12.96
N SER A 2 31.99 30.93 13.46
CA SER A 2 30.57 30.91 13.87
C SER A 2 29.55 30.75 12.73
N ASN A 3 29.89 31.22 11.52
CA ASN A 3 29.02 31.10 10.34
C ASN A 3 29.17 29.74 9.64
N GLU A 4 30.38 29.17 9.64
CA GLU A 4 30.67 27.83 9.12
C GLU A 4 29.99 26.75 9.97
N GLN A 5 29.99 26.90 11.30
CA GLN A 5 29.27 25.99 12.22
C GLN A 5 27.75 26.00 12.00
N ARG A 6 27.18 27.15 11.62
CA ARG A 6 25.75 27.26 11.29
C ARG A 6 25.42 26.62 9.93
N ALA A 7 26.29 26.78 8.94
CA ALA A 7 26.13 26.16 7.63
C ALA A 7 26.18 24.63 7.73
N THR A 8 27.17 24.08 8.44
CA THR A 8 27.29 22.62 8.65
C THR A 8 26.10 22.06 9.44
N SER A 9 25.60 22.78 10.45
CA SER A 9 24.43 22.34 11.23
C SER A 9 23.14 22.32 10.41
N ASN A 10 22.95 23.27 9.49
CA ASN A 10 21.78 23.29 8.60
C ASN A 10 21.83 22.18 7.55
N GLU A 11 23.01 21.92 6.98
CA GLU A 11 23.23 20.86 5.99
C GLU A 11 23.03 19.47 6.62
N GLN A 12 23.51 19.28 7.85
CA GLN A 12 23.24 18.08 8.65
C GLN A 12 21.74 17.89 8.95
N ARG A 13 20.99 18.97 9.23
CA ARG A 13 19.53 18.90 9.43
C ARG A 13 18.76 18.57 8.16
N ALA A 14 19.18 19.10 7.01
CA ALA A 14 18.55 18.81 5.72
C ALA A 14 18.75 17.33 5.34
N THR A 15 19.98 16.83 5.45
CA THR A 15 20.29 15.42 5.18
C THR A 15 19.58 14.45 6.14
N SER A 16 19.44 14.80 7.43
CA SER A 16 18.66 14.00 8.37
C SER A 16 17.17 13.97 8.04
N ASN A 17 16.62 15.09 7.57
CA ASN A 17 15.22 15.16 7.16
C ASN A 17 14.96 14.30 5.91
N ASP A 18 15.86 14.32 4.92
CA ASP A 18 15.75 13.49 3.72
C ASP A 18 15.87 11.99 4.06
N ALA A 19 16.76 11.65 4.99
CA ALA A 19 16.89 10.28 5.48
C ALA A 19 15.62 9.80 6.20
N ALA A 20 15.04 10.63 7.07
CA ALA A 20 13.78 10.33 7.75
C ALA A 20 12.62 10.18 6.77
N LEU A 21 12.49 11.09 5.80
CA LEU A 21 11.47 11.02 4.75
C LEU A 21 11.59 9.72 3.95
N ARG A 22 12.81 9.33 3.57
CA ARG A 22 13.06 8.08 2.87
C ARG A 22 12.68 6.87 3.71
N ALA A 23 12.98 6.88 5.01
CA ALA A 23 12.61 5.78 5.91
C ALA A 23 11.08 5.61 5.99
N HIS A 24 10.33 6.71 6.12
CA HIS A 24 8.86 6.66 6.08
C HIS A 24 8.32 6.16 4.74
N ALA A 25 8.88 6.63 3.62
CA ALA A 25 8.47 6.18 2.30
C ALA A 25 8.69 4.67 2.10
N ILE A 26 9.83 4.14 2.56
CA ILE A 26 10.13 2.70 2.52
C ILE A 26 9.14 1.92 3.38
N ALA A 27 8.90 2.35 4.62
CA ALA A 27 7.97 1.67 5.52
C ALA A 27 6.54 1.58 4.94
N ILE A 28 6.05 2.68 4.34
CA ILE A 28 4.76 2.70 3.65
C ILE A 28 4.78 1.78 2.43
N ALA A 29 5.84 1.82 1.62
CA ALA A 29 5.95 0.98 0.43
C ALA A 29 5.95 -0.52 0.78
N GLU A 30 6.70 -0.93 1.81
CA GLU A 30 6.77 -2.33 2.25
C GLU A 30 5.42 -2.85 2.76
N THR A 31 4.75 -2.06 3.60
CA THR A 31 3.43 -2.42 4.15
C THR A 31 2.35 -2.44 3.07
N ALA A 32 2.33 -1.45 2.18
CA ALA A 32 1.40 -1.42 1.05
C ALA A 32 1.65 -2.58 0.08
N HIS A 33 2.91 -2.91 -0.21
CA HIS A 33 3.27 -4.04 -1.07
C HIS A 33 2.81 -5.37 -0.45
N ARG A 34 3.02 -5.55 0.86
CA ARG A 34 2.55 -6.75 1.58
C ARG A 34 1.03 -6.89 1.52
N LEU A 35 0.30 -5.79 1.70
CA LEU A 35 -1.16 -5.78 1.61
C LEU A 35 -1.64 -6.16 0.19
N ASP A 36 -0.99 -5.61 -0.84
CA ASP A 36 -1.27 -5.95 -2.24
C ASP A 36 -0.98 -7.43 -2.56
N GLN A 37 0.16 -7.97 -2.09
CA GLN A 37 0.50 -9.38 -2.23
C GLN A 37 -0.56 -10.30 -1.60
N LEU A 38 -1.01 -9.99 -0.38
CA LEU A 38 -2.03 -10.79 0.31
C LEU A 38 -3.36 -10.76 -0.43
N ARG A 39 -3.80 -9.57 -0.89
CA ARG A 39 -5.02 -9.43 -1.69
C ARG A 39 -4.92 -10.20 -3.00
N THR A 40 -3.81 -10.04 -3.72
CA THR A 40 -3.58 -10.70 -5.01
C THR A 40 -3.55 -12.21 -4.85
N HIS A 41 -2.87 -12.73 -3.83
CA HIS A 41 -2.83 -14.17 -3.55
C HIS A 41 -4.20 -14.74 -3.16
N TRP A 42 -5.00 -13.98 -2.40
CA TRP A 42 -6.37 -14.40 -2.07
C TRP A 42 -7.28 -14.40 -3.30
N LEU A 43 -7.22 -13.36 -4.14
CA LEU A 43 -8.01 -13.24 -5.37
C LEU A 43 -7.62 -14.30 -6.40
N ASN A 44 -6.32 -14.50 -6.57
CA ASN A 44 -5.71 -15.29 -7.62
C ASN A 44 -4.72 -16.30 -7.00
N PRO A 45 -5.23 -17.38 -6.40
CA PRO A 45 -4.39 -18.36 -5.72
C PRO A 45 -3.56 -19.13 -6.74
N PRO A 46 -2.26 -19.30 -6.51
CA PRO A 46 -1.36 -19.95 -7.47
C PRO A 46 -1.73 -21.41 -7.77
N GLU A 47 -2.47 -22.06 -6.86
CA GLU A 47 -3.03 -23.40 -7.05
C GLU A 47 -4.20 -23.45 -8.04
N TRP A 48 -4.89 -22.32 -8.27
CA TRP A 48 -6.09 -22.23 -9.12
C TRP A 48 -5.90 -21.37 -10.35
N THR A 49 -4.95 -20.43 -10.33
CA THR A 49 -4.70 -19.49 -11.43
C THR A 49 -3.30 -19.64 -12.02
N VAL A 50 -3.17 -19.18 -13.26
CA VAL A 50 -1.90 -19.07 -13.98
C VAL A 50 -1.85 -17.73 -14.70
N HIS A 51 -0.65 -17.13 -14.77
CA HIS A 51 -0.39 -15.94 -15.55
C HIS A 51 -0.07 -16.35 -17.00
N VAL A 52 -0.84 -15.82 -17.94
CA VAL A 52 -0.68 -16.03 -19.37
C VAL A 52 -0.32 -14.68 -19.99
N PRO A 53 0.77 -14.58 -20.78
CA PRO A 53 1.14 -13.34 -21.45
C PRO A 53 -0.04 -12.74 -22.21
N GLU A 54 -0.23 -11.43 -22.07
CA GLU A 54 -1.30 -10.74 -22.77
C GLU A 54 -1.08 -10.77 -24.29
N VAL A 55 -2.18 -10.72 -25.04
CA VAL A 55 -2.14 -10.75 -26.50
C VAL A 55 -1.36 -9.56 -27.03
N ILE A 56 -0.34 -9.83 -27.83
CA ILE A 56 0.49 -8.79 -28.46
C ILE A 56 -0.34 -8.09 -29.55
N PRO A 57 -0.55 -6.77 -29.45
CA PRO A 57 -1.26 -6.02 -30.50
C PRO A 57 -0.52 -6.08 -31.84
N LEU A 58 -1.27 -5.98 -32.93
CA LEU A 58 -0.69 -5.97 -34.27
C LEU A 58 0.32 -4.80 -34.41
N GLY A 59 1.56 -5.12 -34.80
CA GLY A 59 2.62 -4.13 -34.97
C GLY A 59 3.47 -3.86 -33.73
N MET A 60 3.32 -4.63 -32.65
CA MET A 60 4.20 -4.60 -31.48
C MET A 60 4.99 -5.90 -31.32
N ASP A 61 6.18 -5.81 -30.70
CA ASP A 61 7.02 -6.98 -30.37
C ASP A 61 6.63 -7.62 -29.02
N HIS A 62 5.98 -6.85 -28.14
CA HIS A 62 5.49 -7.30 -26.83
C HIS A 62 4.22 -6.55 -26.45
N SER A 63 3.40 -7.14 -25.58
CA SER A 63 2.23 -6.46 -25.04
C SER A 63 2.65 -5.41 -24.01
N PRO A 64 2.11 -4.17 -24.06
CA PRO A 64 2.34 -3.15 -23.04
C PRO A 64 1.46 -3.38 -21.79
N TYR A 65 0.59 -4.38 -21.81
CA TYR A 65 -0.39 -4.66 -20.76
C TYR A 65 0.10 -5.81 -19.86
N PRO A 66 -0.34 -5.85 -18.59
CA PRO A 66 0.02 -6.93 -17.68
C PRO A 66 -0.55 -8.28 -18.16
N ASP A 67 0.11 -9.36 -17.75
CA ASP A 67 -0.32 -10.72 -18.04
C ASP A 67 -1.76 -10.99 -17.58
N ARG A 68 -2.50 -11.75 -18.39
CA ARG A 68 -3.84 -12.18 -18.07
C ARG A 68 -3.81 -13.30 -17.04
N ILE A 69 -4.70 -13.22 -16.07
CA ILE A 69 -4.87 -14.26 -15.06
C ILE A 69 -5.98 -15.20 -15.53
N GLU A 70 -5.63 -16.47 -15.74
CA GLU A 70 -6.57 -17.50 -16.20
C GLU A 70 -6.71 -18.62 -15.15
N PRO A 71 -7.87 -19.28 -15.06
CA PRO A 71 -8.00 -20.52 -14.31
C PRO A 71 -7.07 -21.60 -14.89
N ARG A 72 -6.44 -22.39 -14.02
CA ARG A 72 -5.60 -23.50 -14.44
C ARG A 72 -6.41 -24.57 -15.18
N ALA A 73 -5.77 -25.20 -16.16
CA ALA A 73 -6.33 -26.36 -16.86
C ALA A 73 -6.57 -27.52 -15.88
N GLY A 74 -7.73 -28.18 -15.99
CA GLY A 74 -8.09 -29.30 -15.13
C GLY A 74 -8.59 -28.92 -13.73
N LEU A 75 -8.86 -27.64 -13.48
CA LEU A 75 -9.50 -27.18 -12.24
C LEU A 75 -10.89 -27.82 -12.10
N SER A 76 -11.22 -28.31 -10.90
CA SER A 76 -12.54 -28.90 -10.66
C SER A 76 -13.65 -27.85 -10.79
N GLU A 77 -14.87 -28.28 -11.16
CA GLU A 77 -16.03 -27.37 -11.23
C GLU A 77 -16.31 -26.67 -9.89
N ALA A 78 -16.06 -27.36 -8.77
CA ALA A 78 -16.23 -26.82 -7.43
C ALA A 78 -15.21 -25.69 -7.16
N ASP A 79 -13.94 -25.91 -7.51
CA ASP A 79 -12.89 -24.92 -7.33
C ASP A 79 -13.04 -23.74 -8.30
N ALA A 80 -13.47 -23.98 -9.55
CA ALA A 80 -13.78 -22.93 -10.51
C ALA A 80 -14.92 -22.03 -10.03
N LYS A 81 -15.96 -22.62 -9.41
CA LYS A 81 -17.04 -21.86 -8.77
C LYS A 81 -16.52 -21.05 -7.58
N ALA A 82 -15.69 -21.64 -6.72
CA ALA A 82 -15.08 -20.95 -5.59
C ALA A 82 -14.15 -19.79 -6.04
N LEU A 83 -13.42 -19.95 -7.14
CA LEU A 83 -12.59 -18.91 -7.73
C LEU A 83 -13.42 -17.74 -8.24
N ARG A 84 -14.53 -17.99 -8.95
CA ARG A 84 -15.45 -16.93 -9.41
C ARG A 84 -16.05 -16.11 -8.26
N GLU A 85 -16.18 -16.73 -7.10
CA GLU A 85 -16.70 -16.11 -5.89
C GLU A 85 -15.68 -15.16 -5.23
N ARG A 86 -14.39 -15.27 -5.54
CA ARG A 86 -13.31 -14.45 -4.96
C ARG A 86 -13.19 -13.09 -5.64
N THR A 87 -14.04 -12.15 -5.21
CA THR A 87 -13.99 -10.74 -5.64
C THR A 87 -13.50 -9.84 -4.51
N LEU A 88 -12.94 -8.67 -4.85
CA LEU A 88 -12.54 -7.67 -3.84
C LEU A 88 -13.72 -7.30 -2.94
N THR A 89 -14.91 -7.08 -3.51
CA THR A 89 -16.12 -6.81 -2.73
C THR A 89 -16.39 -7.89 -1.70
N ARG A 90 -16.27 -9.17 -2.08
CA ARG A 90 -16.46 -10.27 -1.13
C ARG A 90 -15.37 -10.32 -0.07
N LEU A 91 -14.12 -10.10 -0.44
CA LEU A 91 -12.99 -10.05 0.50
C LEU A 91 -13.23 -8.99 1.59
N TYR A 92 -13.59 -7.77 1.18
CA TYR A 92 -13.83 -6.67 2.10
C TYR A 92 -15.10 -6.85 2.93
N ASN A 93 -16.15 -7.48 2.39
CA ASN A 93 -17.34 -7.82 3.18
C ASN A 93 -17.06 -8.91 4.22
N GLN A 94 -16.21 -9.89 3.90
CA GLN A 94 -15.80 -10.93 4.85
C GLN A 94 -14.85 -10.41 5.91
N HIS A 95 -14.05 -9.40 5.55
CA HIS A 95 -13.09 -8.71 6.42
C HIS A 95 -12.28 -9.67 7.32
N PRO A 96 -11.52 -10.62 6.73
CA PRO A 96 -10.77 -11.60 7.50
C PRO A 96 -9.69 -10.92 8.36
N ALA A 97 -9.33 -11.55 9.49
CA ALA A 97 -8.39 -10.97 10.46
C ALA A 97 -7.03 -10.56 9.86
N TRP A 98 -6.51 -11.33 8.89
CA TRP A 98 -5.25 -10.98 8.21
C TRP A 98 -5.37 -9.68 7.40
N LEU A 99 -6.55 -9.38 6.85
CA LEU A 99 -6.79 -8.16 6.08
C LEU A 99 -6.84 -6.95 7.00
N ALA A 100 -7.52 -7.09 8.14
CA ALA A 100 -7.56 -6.06 9.18
C ALA A 100 -6.14 -5.72 9.66
N GLN A 101 -5.35 -6.73 10.05
CA GLN A 101 -3.96 -6.54 10.49
C GLN A 101 -3.07 -5.90 9.42
N ALA A 102 -3.25 -6.27 8.14
CA ALA A 102 -2.48 -5.68 7.06
C ALA A 102 -2.86 -4.20 6.81
N HIS A 103 -4.12 -3.84 6.99
CA HIS A 103 -4.57 -2.45 6.97
C HIS A 103 -4.04 -1.66 8.17
N GLU A 104 -4.15 -2.19 9.38
CA GLU A 104 -3.62 -1.55 10.60
C GLU A 104 -2.10 -1.26 10.50
N ALA A 105 -1.34 -2.20 9.93
CA ALA A 105 0.09 -2.01 9.70
C ALA A 105 0.39 -0.87 8.72
N LEU A 106 -0.40 -0.76 7.64
CA LEU A 106 -0.27 0.33 6.67
C LEU A 106 -0.66 1.68 7.31
N ASP A 107 -1.76 1.71 8.06
CA ASP A 107 -2.23 2.94 8.72
C ASP A 107 -1.22 3.42 9.78
N ALA A 108 -0.60 2.51 10.53
CA ALA A 108 0.47 2.85 11.46
C ALA A 108 1.71 3.44 10.76
N ALA A 109 2.11 2.88 9.60
CA ALA A 109 3.22 3.42 8.81
C ALA A 109 2.90 4.83 8.28
N VAL A 110 1.67 5.07 7.84
CA VAL A 110 1.19 6.39 7.40
C VAL A 110 1.13 7.36 8.57
N ALA A 111 0.56 6.98 9.71
CA ALA A 111 0.49 7.81 10.91
C ALA A 111 1.89 8.23 11.40
N ALA A 112 2.86 7.31 11.36
CA ALA A 112 4.25 7.62 11.66
C ALA A 112 4.83 8.68 10.71
N ALA A 113 4.50 8.63 9.41
CA ALA A 113 4.92 9.63 8.44
C ALA A 113 4.26 11.01 8.65
N TYR A 114 3.05 11.04 9.21
CA TYR A 114 2.38 12.26 9.68
C TYR A 114 2.91 12.75 11.04
N GLY A 115 3.79 12.00 11.70
CA GLY A 115 4.34 12.32 13.02
C GLY A 115 3.37 12.05 14.18
N TRP A 116 2.35 11.21 13.98
CA TRP A 116 1.36 10.86 15.01
C TRP A 116 1.84 9.67 15.85
N ALA A 117 2.62 9.94 16.89
CA ALA A 117 3.17 8.91 17.77
C ALA A 117 2.13 8.25 18.70
N ASP A 118 0.95 8.85 18.84
CA ASP A 118 -0.17 8.40 19.68
C ASP A 118 -1.25 7.68 18.87
N TYR A 119 -1.03 7.43 17.57
CA TYR A 119 -1.98 6.73 16.73
C TYR A 119 -2.20 5.29 17.19
N SER A 120 -3.46 4.90 17.23
CA SER A 120 -3.94 3.54 17.48
C SER A 120 -5.06 3.20 16.48
N PRO A 121 -5.27 1.93 16.11
CA PRO A 121 -6.45 1.51 15.32
C PRO A 121 -7.79 1.95 15.93
N GLU A 122 -7.83 2.14 17.25
CA GLU A 122 -9.02 2.60 17.99
C GLU A 122 -9.22 4.13 17.94
N THR A 123 -8.35 4.87 17.24
CA THR A 123 -8.47 6.32 17.11
C THR A 123 -9.74 6.65 16.33
N PRO A 124 -10.67 7.45 16.88
CA PRO A 124 -11.91 7.78 16.18
C PRO A 124 -11.66 8.57 14.89
N ASP A 125 -12.44 8.32 13.84
CA ASP A 125 -12.35 9.03 12.56
C ASP A 125 -12.41 10.56 12.72
N ASP A 126 -13.26 11.06 13.62
CA ASP A 126 -13.38 12.50 13.90
C ASP A 126 -12.07 13.14 14.40
N GLU A 127 -11.25 12.37 15.15
CA GLU A 127 -9.92 12.83 15.59
C GLU A 127 -8.97 12.94 14.40
N ILE A 128 -8.94 11.90 13.55
CA ILE A 128 -8.13 11.87 12.34
C ILE A 128 -8.49 13.05 11.43
N LEU A 129 -9.79 13.25 11.17
CA LEU A 129 -10.29 14.35 10.34
C LEU A 129 -9.92 15.73 10.92
N ARG A 130 -10.00 15.91 12.24
CA ARG A 130 -9.61 17.17 12.89
C ARG A 130 -8.14 17.48 12.71
N ARG A 131 -7.26 16.49 12.88
CA ARG A 131 -5.81 16.64 12.68
C ARG A 131 -5.49 17.01 11.23
N LEU A 132 -6.10 16.31 10.27
CA LEU A 132 -5.93 16.60 8.84
C LEU A 132 -6.41 18.00 8.47
N LEU A 133 -7.57 18.42 9.00
CA LEU A 133 -8.08 19.77 8.78
C LEU A 133 -7.12 20.84 9.29
N ALA A 134 -6.60 20.68 10.52
CA ALA A 134 -5.64 21.62 11.10
C ALA A 134 -4.36 21.74 10.25
N LEU A 135 -3.83 20.60 9.79
CA LEU A 135 -2.67 20.57 8.89
C LEU A 135 -2.95 21.29 7.56
N ASN A 136 -4.12 21.07 6.96
CA ASN A 136 -4.50 21.70 5.70
C ASN A 136 -4.68 23.22 5.86
N LEU A 137 -5.30 23.68 6.95
CA LEU A 137 -5.43 25.11 7.24
C LEU A 137 -4.05 25.78 7.42
N ALA A 138 -3.13 25.13 8.15
CA ALA A 138 -1.78 25.65 8.34
C ALA A 138 -0.97 25.73 7.03
N ARG A 139 -1.20 24.81 6.09
CA ARG A 139 -0.59 24.84 4.76
C ARG A 139 -1.21 25.91 3.87
N ALA A 140 -2.51 26.11 3.92
CA ALA A 140 -3.21 27.13 3.14
C ALA A 140 -2.89 28.57 3.59
N ALA A 141 -2.46 28.74 4.84
CA ALA A 141 -2.03 30.03 5.38
C ALA A 141 -0.55 30.38 5.07
N ARG A 142 0.21 29.46 4.47
CA ARG A 142 1.59 29.69 4.01
C ARG A 142 1.61 30.09 2.54
#